data_AF-A0A2S6UHY5-F1
#
_entry.id   AF-A0A2S6UHY5-F1
#
_cell.length_a   1.000
_cell.length_b   1.000
_cell.length_c   1.000
_cell.angle_alpha   90.00
_cell.angle_beta   90.00
_cell.angle_gamma   90.00
#
_symmetry.space_group_name_H-M   'P 1'
#
loop_
_entity.id
_entity.type
_entity.pdbx_description
1 polymer ?
#
loop_
_entity_poly.entity_id
_entity_poly.type
_entity_poly.pdbx_seq_one_letter_code
_entity_poly.pdbx_strand_id
1 'polypeptide(L)'
;MSALRPRQERFCQYFVLDPNATHAAAHAGYARRTAVKQGSRLLANSRVSTRIIELRRDIARRHCADADQLMAKLEAIYRRASEDHHWGAAGRAVELQARLASMMPQAGMSQAGGRGCPGRKNVDIPPGIPACFTINQRLDVK
;
A
#
# COMPACT_ATOMS: atom_id res chain seq x y z
N MET A 1 -7.92 1.83 23.18
CA MET A 1 -8.22 0.75 22.22
C MET A 1 -9.72 0.48 22.26
N SER A 2 -10.44 0.85 21.21
CA SER A 2 -11.90 0.72 21.14
C SER A 2 -12.30 -0.74 21.35
N ALA A 3 -13.00 -1.03 22.45
CA ALA A 3 -13.46 -2.38 22.78
C ALA A 3 -14.55 -2.83 21.78
N LEU A 4 -14.13 -3.27 20.59
CA LEU A 4 -15.00 -3.96 19.66
C LEU A 4 -15.31 -5.37 20.19
N ARG A 5 -16.53 -5.84 19.94
CA ARG A 5 -16.89 -7.21 20.32
C ARG A 5 -16.00 -8.18 19.54
N PRO A 6 -15.60 -9.34 20.10
CA PRO A 6 -14.72 -10.30 19.42
C PRO A 6 -15.23 -10.73 18.03
N ARG A 7 -16.56 -10.81 17.85
CA ARG A 7 -17.17 -11.11 16.55
C ARG A 7 -17.06 -9.98 15.53
N GLN A 8 -17.11 -8.73 15.98
CA GLN A 8 -16.93 -7.56 15.11
C GLN A 8 -15.47 -7.41 14.67
N GLU A 9 -14.53 -7.72 15.57
CA GLU A 9 -13.10 -7.73 15.22
C GLU A 9 -12.80 -8.78 14.15
N ARG A 10 -13.31 -10.02 14.32
CA ARG A 10 -13.21 -11.06 13.28
C ARG A 10 -13.81 -10.62 11.95
N PHE A 11 -14.97 -9.97 11.96
CA PHE A 11 -15.57 -9.40 10.76
C PHE A 11 -14.64 -8.40 10.07
N CYS A 12 -14.01 -7.49 10.82
CA CYS A 12 -13.06 -6.52 10.27
C CYS A 12 -11.86 -7.21 9.61
N GLN A 13 -11.31 -8.24 10.26
CA GLN A 13 -10.17 -9.01 9.73
C GLN A 13 -10.51 -9.68 8.39
N TYR A 14 -11.64 -10.39 8.31
CA TYR A 14 -12.08 -11.04 7.08
C TYR A 14 -12.45 -10.03 5.99
N PHE A 15 -13.07 -8.90 6.35
CA PHE A 15 -13.48 -7.88 5.38
C PHE A 15 -12.30 -7.15 4.73
N VAL A 16 -11.17 -7.03 5.45
CA VAL A 16 -9.95 -6.45 4.87
C VAL A 16 -9.25 -7.44 3.94
N LEU A 17 -9.36 -8.75 4.19
CA LEU A 17 -8.85 -9.79 3.30
C LEU A 17 -9.70 -9.94 2.03
N ASP A 18 -11.01 -9.96 2.18
CA ASP A 18 -11.98 -10.10 1.09
C ASP A 18 -13.09 -9.04 1.28
N PRO A 19 -13.21 -8.05 0.37
CA PRO A 19 -14.16 -6.94 0.49
C PRO A 19 -15.62 -7.36 0.21
N ASN A 20 -16.02 -8.56 0.63
CA ASN A 20 -17.38 -9.06 0.58
C ASN A 20 -17.98 -9.14 1.99
N ALA A 21 -18.88 -8.19 2.30
CA ALA A 21 -19.51 -8.08 3.63
C ALA A 21 -20.29 -9.33 4.05
N THR A 22 -20.95 -10.00 3.09
CA THR A 22 -21.74 -11.20 3.38
C THR A 22 -20.82 -12.37 3.74
N HIS A 23 -19.74 -12.53 2.99
CA HIS A 23 -18.76 -13.59 3.20
C HIS A 23 -17.98 -13.37 4.50
N ALA A 24 -17.52 -12.14 4.75
CA ALA A 24 -16.85 -11.77 6.00
C ALA A 24 -17.74 -11.99 7.23
N ALA A 25 -19.05 -11.68 7.14
CA ALA A 25 -19.99 -11.93 8.23
C ALA A 25 -20.20 -13.43 8.48
N ALA A 26 -20.30 -14.24 7.42
CA ALA A 26 -20.42 -15.69 7.57
C ALA A 26 -19.17 -16.29 8.27
N HIS A 27 -17.97 -15.87 7.87
CA HIS A 27 -16.71 -16.32 8.49
C HIS A 27 -16.50 -15.80 9.91
N ALA A 28 -17.01 -14.60 10.22
CA ALA A 28 -17.00 -14.06 11.59
C ALA A 28 -17.93 -14.81 12.57
N GLY A 29 -18.72 -15.78 12.08
CA GLY A 29 -19.61 -16.60 12.88
C GLY A 29 -21.04 -16.07 13.00
N TYR A 30 -21.49 -15.23 12.07
CA TYR A 30 -22.90 -14.86 11.95
C TYR A 30 -23.67 -15.93 11.15
N ALA A 31 -24.96 -16.13 11.49
CA ALA A 31 -25.79 -17.09 10.79
C ALA A 31 -25.91 -16.74 9.31
N ARG A 32 -25.67 -17.70 8.41
CA ARG A 32 -25.69 -17.49 6.96
C ARG A 32 -26.97 -16.82 6.45
N ARG A 33 -28.13 -17.21 7.00
CA ARG A 33 -29.45 -16.64 6.63
C ARG A 33 -29.55 -15.14 6.93
N THR A 34 -28.80 -14.62 7.90
CA THR A 34 -28.82 -13.20 8.29
C THR A 34 -27.51 -12.46 7.99
N ALA A 35 -26.49 -13.13 7.46
CA ALA A 35 -25.17 -12.59 7.20
C ALA A 35 -25.21 -11.34 6.30
N VAL A 36 -26.09 -11.31 5.28
CA VAL A 36 -26.28 -10.14 4.40
C VAL A 36 -26.73 -8.91 5.20
N LYS A 37 -27.81 -9.05 5.99
CA LYS A 37 -28.36 -7.95 6.82
C LYS A 37 -27.36 -7.51 7.89
N GLN A 38 -26.67 -8.46 8.51
CA GLN A 38 -25.66 -8.18 9.53
C GLN A 38 -24.44 -7.48 8.95
N GLY A 39 -23.95 -7.89 7.79
CA GLY A 39 -22.82 -7.26 7.10
C GLY A 39 -23.09 -5.79 6.78
N SER A 40 -24.25 -5.48 6.20
CA SER A 40 -24.67 -4.10 5.93
C SER A 40 -24.76 -3.27 7.22
N ARG A 41 -25.38 -3.81 8.28
CA ARG A 41 -25.47 -3.13 9.58
C ARG A 41 -24.10 -2.91 10.25
N LEU A 42 -23.17 -3.84 10.09
CA LEU A 42 -21.81 -3.73 10.64
C LEU A 42 -21.02 -2.65 9.92
N LEU A 43 -21.14 -2.54 8.59
CA LEU A 43 -20.49 -1.48 7.82
C LEU A 43 -21.04 -0.09 8.13
N ALA A 44 -22.33 0.02 8.43
CA ALA A 44 -22.95 1.28 8.88
C ALA A 44 -22.45 1.74 10.27
N ASN A 45 -21.82 0.86 11.05
CA ASN A 45 -21.31 1.22 12.37
C ASN A 45 -19.96 1.95 12.26
N SER A 46 -19.90 3.18 12.76
CA SER A 46 -18.69 4.01 12.73
C SER A 46 -17.47 3.33 13.37
N ARG A 47 -17.65 2.58 14.47
CA ARG A 47 -16.55 1.88 15.16
C ARG A 47 -15.92 0.80 14.29
N VAL A 48 -16.74 0.07 13.53
CA VAL A 48 -16.30 -0.98 12.61
C VAL A 48 -15.57 -0.35 11.42
N SER A 49 -16.12 0.73 10.87
CA SER A 49 -15.49 1.48 9.77
C SER A 49 -14.11 2.00 10.17
N THR A 50 -13.99 2.65 11.34
CA THR A 50 -12.70 3.12 11.87
C THR A 50 -11.71 1.96 12.01
N ARG A 51 -12.16 0.81 12.52
CA ARG A 51 -11.29 -0.36 12.70
C ARG A 51 -10.79 -0.93 11.37
N ILE A 52 -11.63 -0.96 10.34
CA ILE A 52 -11.24 -1.38 8.98
C ILE A 52 -10.17 -0.43 8.42
N ILE A 53 -10.32 0.88 8.63
CA ILE A 53 -9.33 1.88 8.19
C ILE A 53 -7.99 1.66 8.89
N GLU A 54 -7.99 1.43 10.21
CA GLU A 54 -6.78 1.09 10.97
C GLU A 54 -6.09 -0.16 10.43
N LEU A 55 -6.83 -1.24 10.22
CA LEU A 55 -6.28 -2.49 9.68
C LEU A 55 -5.67 -2.31 8.29
N ARG A 56 -6.34 -1.55 7.41
CA ARG A 56 -5.79 -1.22 6.08
C ARG A 56 -4.51 -0.40 6.18
N ARG A 57 -4.43 0.55 7.12
CA ARG A 57 -3.20 1.32 7.38
C ARG A 57 -2.09 0.42 7.92
N ASP A 58 -2.40 -0.50 8.81
CA ASP A 58 -1.42 -1.46 9.35
C ASP A 58 -0.85 -2.35 8.25
N ILE A 59 -1.72 -2.87 7.38
CA ILE A 59 -1.32 -3.68 6.23
C ILE A 59 -0.48 -2.86 5.25
N ALA A 60 -0.90 -1.64 4.93
CA ALA A 60 -0.11 -0.74 4.08
C ALA A 60 1.27 -0.47 4.68
N ARG A 61 1.36 -0.18 5.99
CA ARG A 61 2.64 0.02 6.68
C ARG A 61 3.55 -1.21 6.60
N ARG A 62 3.00 -2.41 6.80
CA ARG A 62 3.75 -3.67 6.67
C ARG A 62 4.23 -3.88 5.25
N HIS A 63 3.37 -3.70 4.25
CA HIS A 63 3.76 -3.84 2.85
C HIS A 63 4.80 -2.81 2.40
N CYS A 64 4.74 -1.57 2.88
CA CYS A 64 5.80 -0.59 2.63
C CYS A 64 7.13 -1.07 3.23
N ALA A 65 7.14 -1.50 4.49
CA ALA A 65 8.34 -2.01 5.13
C ALA A 65 8.91 -3.25 4.41
N ASP A 66 8.04 -4.16 3.93
CA ASP A 66 8.45 -5.33 3.15
C ASP A 66 9.06 -4.91 1.80
N ALA A 67 8.49 -3.91 1.13
CA ALA A 67 9.03 -3.36 -0.12
C ALA A 67 10.40 -2.71 0.08
N ASP A 68 10.58 -1.94 1.16
CA ASP A 68 11.86 -1.32 1.53
C ASP A 68 12.92 -2.39 1.80
N GLN A 69 12.56 -3.48 2.50
CA GLN A 69 13.46 -4.61 2.73
C GLN A 69 13.87 -5.31 1.43
N LEU A 70 12.95 -5.47 0.47
CA LEU A 70 13.26 -6.05 -0.83
C LEU A 70 14.17 -5.14 -1.66
N MET A 71 13.94 -3.82 -1.62
CA MET A 71 14.82 -2.84 -2.26
C MET A 71 16.24 -2.90 -1.71
N ALA A 72 16.41 -2.94 -0.39
CA ALA A 72 17.73 -3.06 0.25
C ALA A 72 18.45 -4.37 -0.13
N LYS A 73 17.72 -5.48 -0.25
CA LYS A 73 18.28 -6.76 -0.72
C LYS A 73 18.75 -6.67 -2.18
N LEU A 74 17.96 -6.05 -3.05
CA LEU A 74 18.33 -5.86 -4.46
C LEU A 74 19.53 -4.92 -4.61
N GLU A 75 19.65 -3.90 -3.76
CA GLU A 75 20.81 -3.01 -3.73
C GLU A 75 22.08 -3.75 -3.31
N ALA A 76 22.00 -4.61 -2.30
CA ALA A 76 23.13 -5.47 -1.90
C ALA A 76 23.57 -6.40 -3.04
N ILE A 77 22.62 -7.01 -3.76
CA ILE A 77 22.91 -7.84 -4.94
C ILE A 77 23.54 -7.02 -6.06
N TYR A 78 23.00 -5.84 -6.35
CA TYR A 78 23.53 -4.94 -7.36
C TYR A 78 24.99 -4.57 -7.05
N ARG A 79 25.27 -4.11 -5.83
CA ARG A 79 26.61 -3.74 -5.39
C ARG A 79 27.58 -4.90 -5.56
N ARG A 80 27.20 -6.09 -5.11
CA ARG A 80 28.06 -7.28 -5.22
C ARG A 80 28.32 -7.69 -6.67
N ALA A 81 27.27 -7.67 -7.51
CA ALA A 81 27.39 -7.99 -8.92
C ALA A 81 28.25 -6.98 -9.70
N SER A 82 28.23 -5.70 -9.32
CA SER A 82 29.09 -4.66 -9.89
C SER A 82 30.56 -4.84 -9.50
N GLU A 83 30.83 -5.17 -8.24
CA GLU A 83 32.17 -5.51 -7.74
C GLU A 83 32.75 -6.73 -8.47
N ASP A 84 31.93 -7.78 -8.67
CA ASP A 84 32.33 -9.01 -9.36
C ASP A 84 32.26 -8.90 -10.90
N HIS A 85 31.98 -7.71 -11.47
CA HIS A 85 31.81 -7.45 -12.91
C HIS A 85 30.73 -8.29 -13.63
N HIS A 86 29.74 -8.80 -12.90
CA HIS A 86 28.61 -9.55 -13.43
C HIS A 86 27.46 -8.61 -13.83
N TRP A 87 27.65 -7.86 -14.92
CA TRP A 87 26.72 -6.83 -15.38
C TRP A 87 25.32 -7.33 -15.71
N GLY A 88 25.17 -8.59 -16.14
CA GLY A 88 23.86 -9.20 -16.38
C GLY A 88 23.01 -9.33 -15.11
N ALA A 89 23.62 -9.71 -13.99
CA ALA A 89 22.94 -9.77 -12.70
C ALA A 89 22.62 -8.36 -12.16
N ALA A 90 23.55 -7.41 -12.33
CA ALA A 90 23.34 -6.02 -11.94
C ALA A 90 22.18 -5.37 -12.73
N GLY A 91 22.11 -5.57 -14.04
CA GLY A 91 21.01 -5.06 -14.88
C GLY A 91 19.64 -5.62 -14.49
N ARG A 92 19.58 -6.92 -14.15
CA ARG A 92 18.35 -7.55 -13.66
C ARG A 92 17.93 -7.03 -12.30
N ALA A 93 18.87 -6.74 -11.40
CA ALA A 93 18.57 -6.13 -10.11
C ALA A 93 17.93 -4.74 -10.31
N VAL A 94 18.48 -3.91 -11.20
CA VAL A 94 17.94 -2.57 -11.51
C VAL A 94 16.56 -2.63 -12.15
N GLU A 95 16.32 -3.58 -13.06
CA GLU A 95 14.99 -3.83 -13.63
C GLU A 95 13.95 -4.17 -12.54
N LEU A 96 14.31 -5.07 -11.62
CA LEU A 96 13.43 -5.47 -10.52
C LEU A 96 13.18 -4.31 -9.55
N GLN A 97 14.19 -3.48 -9.26
CA GLN A 97 14.04 -2.27 -8.46
C GLN A 97 13.05 -1.28 -9.12
N ALA A 98 13.17 -1.05 -10.44
CA ALA A 98 12.27 -0.16 -11.18
C ALA A 98 10.83 -0.67 -11.18
N ARG A 99 10.63 -1.99 -11.25
CA ARG A 99 9.30 -2.62 -11.17
C ARG A 99 8.68 -2.45 -9.78
N LEU A 100 9.46 -2.62 -8.72
CA LEU A 100 9.00 -2.39 -7.34
C LEU A 100 8.67 -0.91 -7.10
N ALA A 101 9.48 0.01 -7.62
CA ALA A 101 9.22 1.45 -7.56
C ALA A 101 7.92 1.84 -8.31
N SER A 102 7.61 1.13 -9.40
CA SER A 102 6.39 1.32 -10.20
C SER A 102 5.12 0.72 -9.57
N MET A 103 5.23 -0.02 -8.46
CA MET A 103 4.12 -0.63 -7.72
C MET A 103 3.58 0.29 -6.60
N MET A 104 4.24 1.42 -6.35
CA MET A 104 3.64 2.57 -5.66
C MET A 104 2.67 3.25 -6.61
N PRO A 105 1.46 3.68 -6.18
CA PRO A 105 0.50 4.26 -7.10
C PRO A 105 1.12 5.50 -7.74
N GLN A 106 1.47 5.36 -9.02
CA GLN A 106 1.67 6.47 -9.93
C GLN A 106 0.41 7.31 -9.80
N ALA A 107 0.50 8.47 -9.15
CA ALA A 107 -0.53 9.48 -9.23
C ALA A 107 -0.63 9.86 -10.71
N GLY A 108 -1.58 9.24 -11.42
CA GLY A 108 -2.10 9.63 -12.73
C GLY A 108 -1.05 9.88 -13.82
N MET A 109 -0.33 8.86 -14.30
CA MET A 109 0.17 8.89 -15.68
C MET A 109 -0.92 8.34 -16.61
N SER A 110 -1.92 9.18 -16.88
CA SER A 110 -2.85 8.97 -17.99
C SER A 110 -2.08 9.16 -19.28
N GLN A 111 -1.81 8.06 -19.99
CA GLN A 111 -1.34 8.12 -21.37
C GLN A 111 -2.44 8.73 -22.24
N ALA A 112 -2.27 9.97 -22.65
CA ALA A 112 -2.95 10.54 -23.80
C ALA A 112 -1.88 11.08 -24.73
N GLY A 113 -1.72 10.42 -25.89
CA GLY A 113 -0.91 10.95 -26.97
C GLY A 113 -1.50 12.26 -27.49
N GLY A 114 -0.62 13.17 -27.90
CA GLY A 114 -0.99 14.34 -28.71
C GLY A 114 -0.49 15.68 -28.19
N ARG A 115 0.61 16.13 -28.80
CA ARG A 115 0.97 17.53 -29.12
C ARG A 115 0.52 18.65 -28.16
N GLY A 116 1.53 19.36 -27.64
CA GLY A 116 1.44 20.80 -27.38
C GLY A 116 1.54 21.20 -25.93
N CYS A 117 2.63 21.88 -25.57
CA CYS A 117 2.69 22.74 -24.41
C CYS A 117 1.65 23.86 -24.56
N PRO A 118 0.82 24.12 -23.52
CA PRO A 118 0.82 25.49 -23.01
C PRO A 118 0.56 25.61 -21.49
N GLY A 119 1.25 26.57 -20.87
CA GLY A 119 0.72 27.38 -19.76
C GLY A 119 0.62 26.73 -18.38
N ARG A 120 1.55 27.12 -17.49
CA ARG A 120 1.42 26.96 -16.03
C ARG A 120 0.07 27.51 -15.55
N LYS A 121 -0.69 26.72 -14.82
CA LYS A 121 -1.62 27.21 -13.80
C LYS A 121 -1.32 26.52 -12.50
N ASN A 122 -1.08 27.33 -11.46
CA ASN A 122 -0.92 26.88 -10.09
C ASN A 122 -2.16 26.07 -9.68
N VAL A 123 -1.92 24.87 -9.15
CA VAL A 123 -2.91 24.14 -8.36
C VAL A 123 -2.28 23.94 -6.99
N ASP A 124 -2.95 24.50 -5.99
CA ASP A 124 -2.56 24.46 -4.60
C ASP A 124 -2.35 23.03 -4.12
N ILE A 125 -1.23 22.83 -3.43
CA ILE A 125 -0.82 21.57 -2.81
C ILE A 125 -1.52 21.47 -1.45
N PRO A 126 -2.46 20.53 -1.22
CA PRO A 126 -2.87 20.22 0.14
C PRO A 126 -1.77 19.41 0.86
N PRO A 127 -1.41 19.77 2.10
CA PRO A 127 -0.32 19.13 2.83
C PRO A 127 -0.75 17.77 3.36
N GLY A 128 0.08 16.74 3.15
CA GLY A 128 -0.19 15.43 3.72
C GLY A 128 0.69 14.30 3.22
N ILE A 129 2.00 14.52 3.07
CA ILE A 129 2.94 13.42 2.91
C ILE A 129 3.15 12.79 4.30
N PRO A 130 2.91 11.47 4.50
CA PRO A 130 3.35 10.80 5.71
C PRO A 130 4.88 10.84 5.78
N ALA A 131 5.41 11.26 6.92
CA ALA A 131 6.80 11.61 7.21
C ALA A 131 7.87 10.49 7.05
N CYS A 132 7.64 9.49 6.21
CA CYS A 132 8.60 8.43 5.95
C CYS A 132 9.63 8.78 4.85
N PHE A 133 9.47 9.91 4.14
CA PHE A 133 10.22 10.21 2.92
C PHE A 133 11.23 11.36 3.03
N THR A 134 11.78 11.65 4.21
CA THR A 134 12.72 12.80 4.37
C THR A 134 13.99 12.45 5.12
N ILE A 135 14.63 11.33 4.78
CA ILE A 135 16.03 11.10 5.22
C ILE A 135 16.86 10.58 4.04
N ASN A 136 17.94 11.30 3.78
CA ASN A 136 19.10 11.00 2.92
C ASN A 136 18.99 11.23 1.40
N GLN A 137 18.88 12.50 1.01
CA GLN A 137 19.74 13.01 -0.06
C GLN A 137 20.67 14.09 0.49
N ARG A 138 21.84 13.66 0.97
CA ARG A 138 23.01 14.51 1.12
C ARG A 138 24.26 13.65 0.97
N LEU A 139 24.52 13.23 -0.26
CA LEU A 139 25.87 12.86 -0.67
C LEU A 139 26.43 14.07 -1.42
N ASP A 140 27.05 14.96 -0.66
CA ASP A 140 28.04 15.93 -1.15
C ASP A 140 29.20 15.13 -1.76
N VAL A 141 29.30 15.11 -3.09
CA VAL A 141 30.51 14.68 -3.79
C VAL A 141 31.30 15.95 -4.13
N LYS A 142 32.44 16.12 -3.46
CA LYS A 142 33.47 17.11 -3.79
C LYS A 142 34.24 16.70 -5.03
#